data_AF-A0A821HHM6-F1
#
_entry.id   AF-A0A821HHM6-F1
#
_cell.length_a   1.000
_cell.length_b   1.000
_cell.length_c   1.000
_cell.angle_alpha   90.00
_cell.angle_beta   90.00
_cell.angle_gamma   90.00
#
_symmetry.space_group_name_H-M   'P 1'
#
loop_
_entity.id
_entity.type
_entity.pdbx_description
1 polymer ?
#
loop_
_entity_poly.entity_id
_entity_poly.type
_entity_poly.pdbx_seq_one_letter_code
_entity_poly.pdbx_strand_id
1 'polypeptide(L)'
;MDYINKYKVNLNNKEKQIQIHTFNNKITIPMEDQAGSIRMSCRLINPTCIYPYQEKRIKISTQRSSGRLLFSPAYHLIYKKGLISPYSSISVMNHVAWISIYNPTSKVCYLKQNIIVGVAISPHITSAVITTTQVKAKTNPHKLVDLNATSATTSSTDDQPQKVVGHAFDVFIISKAQKGDKLYQEKVLELKRGQTNCSYILNDGILYKLFKHNTFIQKLIYTPSTILPELLKAYHVVSWTGHSGFRRTYFKLKHKYWCPDMKTTIKSYIQSCSKRQDFNVSRHQTDLISEKPKAIYTFDKSNDYFPYFTRTLSNWYQNSQTNIDQRQTYNRIFDRNRVNMYCNVGTQELKRLSHSSSKPSPIYSRSMRIIKQQFPTQ
;
A
#
# COMPACT_ATOMS: atom_id res chain seq x y z
N MET A 1 7.27 -0.81 1.47
CA MET A 1 7.55 -1.42 0.15
C MET A 1 8.51 -0.47 -0.56
N ASP A 2 9.77 -0.42 -0.12
CA ASP A 2 10.83 0.46 -0.69
C ASP A 2 11.90 -0.37 -1.41
N TYR A 3 11.56 -1.59 -1.82
CA TYR A 3 12.48 -2.46 -2.56
C TYR A 3 12.89 -1.83 -3.90
N ILE A 4 12.03 -0.98 -4.47
CA ILE A 4 12.29 -0.24 -5.71
C ILE A 4 13.38 0.84 -5.51
N ASN A 5 13.49 1.43 -4.32
CA ASN A 5 14.55 2.40 -4.04
C ASN A 5 15.86 1.70 -3.67
N LYS A 6 15.79 0.53 -3.00
CA LYS A 6 16.98 -0.25 -2.66
C LYS A 6 17.64 -0.88 -3.89
N TYR A 7 16.84 -1.32 -4.85
CA TYR A 7 17.31 -1.95 -6.08
C TYR A 7 16.91 -1.06 -7.24
N LYS A 8 17.86 -0.42 -7.91
CA LYS A 8 17.57 0.46 -9.05
C LYS A 8 16.96 -0.39 -10.17
N VAL A 9 15.62 -0.42 -10.24
CA VAL A 9 14.88 -1.17 -11.25
C VAL A 9 14.73 -0.29 -12.49
N ASN A 10 15.25 -0.75 -13.61
CA ASN A 10 15.09 -0.13 -14.92
C ASN A 10 14.16 -0.99 -15.78
N LEU A 11 13.10 -0.37 -16.30
CA LEU A 11 12.14 -1.01 -17.20
C LEU A 11 12.46 -0.54 -18.62
N ASN A 12 13.09 -1.40 -19.42
CA ASN A 12 13.37 -1.12 -20.83
C ASN A 12 12.26 -1.74 -21.70
N ASN A 13 11.23 -0.96 -22.01
CA ASN A 13 10.12 -1.43 -22.85
C ASN A 13 10.53 -1.70 -24.30
N LYS A 14 11.57 -1.01 -24.82
CA LYS A 14 12.05 -1.19 -26.20
C LYS A 14 12.73 -2.55 -26.37
N GLU A 15 13.53 -2.94 -25.37
CA GLU A 15 14.23 -4.23 -25.34
C GLU A 15 13.41 -5.35 -24.68
N LYS A 16 12.22 -5.02 -24.14
CA LYS A 16 11.37 -5.93 -23.38
C LYS A 16 12.18 -6.59 -22.25
N GLN A 17 12.78 -5.79 -21.38
CA GLN A 17 13.59 -6.28 -20.25
C GLN A 17 13.36 -5.46 -18.99
N ILE A 18 13.33 -6.14 -17.85
CA ILE A 18 13.40 -5.55 -16.51
C ILE A 18 14.80 -5.80 -15.97
N GLN A 19 15.53 -4.72 -15.68
CA GLN A 19 16.87 -4.79 -15.12
C GLN A 19 16.81 -4.39 -13.64
N ILE A 20 17.19 -5.28 -12.75
CA ILE A 20 17.27 -5.03 -11.31
C ILE A 20 18.75 -4.91 -10.96
N HIS A 21 19.17 -3.69 -10.68
CA HIS A 21 20.53 -3.43 -10.20
C HIS A 21 20.57 -3.59 -8.69
N THR A 22 21.38 -4.54 -8.23
CA THR A 22 21.82 -4.67 -6.84
C THR A 22 23.20 -4.02 -6.69
N PHE A 23 23.76 -3.93 -5.48
CA PHE A 23 25.07 -3.30 -5.25
C PHE A 23 26.19 -3.93 -6.09
N ASN A 24 26.14 -5.24 -6.32
CA ASN A 24 27.22 -5.97 -6.98
C ASN A 24 26.81 -6.63 -8.30
N ASN A 25 25.50 -6.80 -8.55
CA ASN A 25 24.99 -7.58 -9.67
C ASN A 25 23.89 -6.83 -10.43
N LYS A 26 23.84 -7.05 -11.75
CA LYS A 26 22.71 -6.68 -12.60
C LYS A 26 21.92 -7.93 -12.96
N ILE A 27 20.68 -8.01 -12.51
CA ILE A 27 19.76 -9.10 -12.89
C ILE A 27 18.92 -8.58 -14.06
N THR A 28 18.97 -9.24 -15.21
CA THR A 28 18.15 -8.90 -16.36
C THR A 28 17.07 -9.96 -16.54
N ILE A 29 15.81 -9.55 -16.48
CA ILE A 29 14.65 -10.41 -16.64
C ILE A 29 13.98 -10.02 -17.95
N PRO A 30 13.86 -10.91 -18.95
CA PRO A 30 13.09 -10.59 -20.14
C PRO A 30 11.62 -10.36 -19.77
N MET A 31 11.05 -9.27 -20.26
CA MET A 31 9.60 -9.05 -20.32
C MET A 31 9.08 -9.93 -21.45
N GLU A 32 8.84 -11.20 -21.16
CA GLU A 32 8.22 -12.09 -22.14
C GLU A 32 6.89 -11.50 -22.60
N ASP A 33 6.75 -11.31 -23.91
CA ASP A 33 5.46 -11.05 -24.50
C ASP A 33 4.59 -12.29 -24.20
N GLN A 34 3.55 -12.10 -23.39
CA GLN A 34 2.59 -13.14 -23.00
C GLN A 34 1.83 -13.78 -24.19
N ALA A 35 2.22 -13.48 -25.43
CA ALA A 35 1.60 -13.91 -26.67
C ALA A 35 1.45 -15.44 -26.81
N GLY A 36 2.20 -16.24 -26.05
CA GLY A 36 2.03 -17.71 -25.98
C GLY A 36 1.47 -18.25 -24.67
N SER A 37 1.24 -17.42 -23.66
CA SER A 37 0.86 -17.92 -22.34
C SER A 37 -0.57 -18.47 -22.34
N ILE A 38 -0.71 -19.77 -22.07
CA ILE A 38 -2.01 -20.42 -21.98
C ILE A 38 -2.77 -19.83 -20.78
N ARG A 39 -3.82 -19.05 -21.09
CA ARG A 39 -4.72 -18.44 -20.11
C ARG A 39 -5.89 -19.38 -19.85
N MET A 40 -6.02 -19.82 -18.61
CA MET A 40 -7.08 -20.75 -18.20
C MET A 40 -8.06 -20.04 -17.27
N SER A 41 -9.34 -20.11 -17.59
CA SER A 41 -10.38 -19.58 -16.69
C SER A 41 -10.44 -20.43 -15.42
N CYS A 42 -10.44 -19.77 -14.26
CA CYS A 42 -10.62 -20.40 -12.97
C CYS A 42 -12.06 -20.22 -12.50
N ARG A 43 -12.74 -21.32 -12.17
CA ARG A 43 -14.18 -21.28 -11.82
C ARG A 43 -14.43 -21.75 -10.39
N LEU A 44 -15.35 -21.09 -9.69
CA LEU A 44 -15.69 -21.42 -8.31
C LEU A 44 -16.35 -22.81 -8.22
N ILE A 45 -15.82 -23.70 -7.37
CA ILE A 45 -16.33 -25.09 -7.26
C ILE A 45 -17.63 -25.14 -6.45
N ASN A 46 -17.72 -24.41 -5.34
CA ASN A 46 -18.88 -24.43 -4.44
C ASN A 46 -19.46 -23.03 -4.28
N PRO A 47 -20.80 -22.87 -4.23
CA PRO A 47 -21.40 -21.59 -3.92
C PRO A 47 -20.86 -21.08 -2.58
N THR A 48 -20.48 -19.81 -2.52
CA THR A 48 -19.76 -19.27 -1.36
C THR A 48 -20.34 -17.93 -0.94
N CYS A 49 -20.69 -17.84 0.34
CA CYS A 49 -21.00 -16.60 1.04
C CYS A 49 -19.75 -16.04 1.73
N ILE A 50 -19.47 -14.75 1.54
CA ILE A 50 -18.35 -14.03 2.17
C ILE A 50 -18.93 -12.85 2.95
N TYR A 51 -18.82 -12.90 4.28
CA TYR A 51 -19.38 -11.88 5.18
C TYR A 51 -18.58 -10.57 5.13
N PRO A 52 -19.17 -9.45 5.58
CA PRO A 52 -18.47 -8.18 5.71
C PRO A 52 -17.16 -8.31 6.48
N TYR A 53 -16.10 -7.69 5.97
CA TYR A 53 -14.76 -7.67 6.58
C TYR A 53 -14.14 -9.05 6.84
N GLN A 54 -14.61 -10.07 6.10
CA GLN A 54 -14.12 -11.44 6.22
C GLN A 54 -13.15 -11.76 5.08
N GLU A 55 -12.04 -12.43 5.41
CA GLU A 55 -11.22 -13.18 4.44
C GLU A 55 -11.65 -14.64 4.42
N LYS A 56 -11.83 -15.21 3.23
CA LYS A 56 -12.26 -16.59 3.04
C LYS A 56 -11.44 -17.26 1.95
N ARG A 57 -10.95 -18.47 2.24
CA ARG A 57 -10.33 -19.35 1.24
C ARG A 57 -11.41 -20.12 0.50
N ILE A 58 -11.34 -20.12 -0.82
CA ILE A 58 -12.31 -20.79 -1.69
C ILE A 58 -11.62 -21.74 -2.66
N LYS A 59 -12.30 -22.84 -2.98
CA LYS A 59 -11.84 -23.82 -3.97
C LYS A 59 -12.22 -23.37 -5.38
N ILE A 60 -11.26 -23.43 -6.29
CA ILE A 60 -11.44 -23.10 -7.70
C ILE A 60 -11.01 -24.28 -8.56
N SER A 61 -11.70 -24.48 -9.68
CA SER A 61 -11.36 -25.43 -10.72
C SER A 61 -10.55 -24.73 -11.82
N THR A 62 -9.61 -25.45 -12.41
CA THR A 62 -8.77 -24.98 -13.52
C THR A 62 -8.68 -26.05 -14.59
N GLN A 63 -8.39 -25.68 -15.84
CA GLN A 63 -8.24 -26.66 -16.93
C GLN A 63 -6.99 -27.55 -16.76
N ARG A 64 -5.96 -27.08 -16.06
CA ARG A 64 -4.73 -27.86 -15.83
C ARG A 64 -4.92 -28.86 -14.70
N SER A 65 -4.43 -30.08 -14.86
CA SER A 65 -4.52 -31.13 -13.84
C SER A 65 -3.60 -30.87 -12.64
N SER A 66 -2.38 -30.41 -12.86
CA SER A 66 -1.41 -30.13 -11.79
C SER A 66 -0.37 -29.06 -12.13
N GLY A 67 0.26 -28.47 -11.11
CA GLY A 67 1.42 -27.58 -11.25
C GLY A 67 1.22 -26.20 -10.60
N ARG A 68 2.25 -25.34 -10.70
CA ARG A 68 2.19 -23.96 -10.21
C ARG A 68 1.74 -23.00 -11.30
N LEU A 69 0.75 -22.17 -11.00
CA LEU A 69 0.20 -21.17 -11.92
C LEU A 69 0.18 -19.79 -11.27
N LEU A 70 0.24 -18.74 -12.09
CA LEU A 70 0.01 -17.38 -11.64
C LEU A 70 -1.48 -17.04 -11.77
N PHE A 71 -2.14 -16.79 -10.65
CA PHE A 71 -3.54 -16.41 -10.59
C PHE A 71 -3.73 -14.89 -10.65
N SER A 72 -4.64 -14.47 -11.52
CA SER A 72 -5.11 -13.09 -11.68
C SER A 72 -6.63 -13.02 -11.40
N PRO A 73 -7.08 -12.21 -10.42
CA PRO A 73 -8.49 -12.08 -10.09
C PRO A 73 -9.35 -11.55 -11.25
N ALA A 74 -10.58 -12.03 -11.35
CA ALA A 74 -11.52 -11.54 -12.35
C ALA A 74 -11.98 -10.10 -12.03
N TYR A 75 -12.00 -9.25 -13.05
CA TYR A 75 -12.38 -7.84 -12.95
C TYR A 75 -13.72 -7.63 -12.23
N HIS A 76 -14.73 -8.44 -12.54
CA HIS A 76 -16.07 -8.26 -11.96
C HIS A 76 -16.13 -8.54 -10.46
N LEU A 77 -15.22 -9.35 -9.90
CA LEU A 77 -15.15 -9.54 -8.45
C LEU A 77 -14.76 -8.23 -7.75
N ILE A 78 -13.79 -7.51 -8.32
CA ILE A 78 -13.30 -6.25 -7.77
C ILE A 78 -14.32 -5.14 -7.98
N TYR A 79 -14.73 -4.92 -9.23
CA TYR A 79 -15.49 -3.71 -9.59
C TYR A 79 -17.00 -3.85 -9.40
N LYS A 80 -17.59 -5.04 -9.58
CA LYS A 80 -19.04 -5.25 -9.39
C LYS A 80 -19.39 -5.75 -7.99
N LYS A 81 -18.53 -6.59 -7.40
CA LYS A 81 -18.79 -7.21 -6.09
C LYS A 81 -18.02 -6.57 -4.93
N GLY A 82 -17.07 -5.67 -5.21
CA GLY A 82 -16.27 -5.00 -4.18
C GLY A 82 -15.33 -5.94 -3.43
N LEU A 83 -15.04 -7.13 -3.97
CA LEU A 83 -14.18 -8.13 -3.35
C LEU A 83 -12.72 -7.92 -3.74
N ILE A 84 -11.80 -8.23 -2.83
CA ILE A 84 -10.37 -8.15 -3.07
C ILE A 84 -9.81 -9.57 -3.09
N SER A 85 -9.10 -9.91 -4.15
CA SER A 85 -8.25 -11.10 -4.21
C SER A 85 -6.87 -10.66 -4.68
N PRO A 86 -5.78 -11.12 -4.07
CA PRO A 86 -4.44 -10.79 -4.54
C PRO A 86 -4.10 -11.58 -5.82
N TYR A 87 -3.22 -11.01 -6.63
CA TYR A 87 -2.43 -11.79 -7.58
C TYR A 87 -1.55 -12.75 -6.76
N SER A 88 -1.56 -14.04 -7.10
CA SER A 88 -0.87 -15.04 -6.28
C SER A 88 -0.37 -16.21 -7.13
N SER A 89 0.71 -16.84 -6.67
CA SER A 89 1.11 -18.16 -7.17
C SER A 89 0.23 -19.20 -6.50
N ILE A 90 -0.47 -20.00 -7.30
CA ILE A 90 -1.37 -21.06 -6.83
C ILE A 90 -0.80 -22.43 -7.21
N SER A 91 -0.94 -23.40 -6.32
CA SER A 91 -0.66 -24.81 -6.63
C SER A 91 -1.96 -25.49 -7.04
N VAL A 92 -1.94 -26.14 -8.20
CA VAL A 92 -3.06 -26.93 -8.72
C VAL A 92 -2.76 -28.41 -8.51
N MET A 93 -3.75 -29.14 -7.99
CA MET A 93 -3.74 -30.60 -7.87
C MET A 93 -5.11 -31.13 -8.24
N ASN A 94 -5.18 -32.13 -9.11
CA ASN A 94 -6.41 -32.73 -9.62
C ASN A 94 -7.41 -31.68 -10.12
N HIS A 95 -6.93 -30.73 -10.93
CA HIS A 95 -7.73 -29.61 -11.46
C HIS A 95 -8.26 -28.61 -10.42
N VAL A 96 -7.85 -28.72 -9.15
CA VAL A 96 -8.32 -27.87 -8.06
C VAL A 96 -7.18 -27.02 -7.49
N ALA A 97 -7.50 -25.77 -7.18
CA ALA A 97 -6.63 -24.87 -6.44
C ALA A 97 -7.41 -24.10 -5.37
N TRP A 98 -6.69 -23.46 -4.47
CA TRP A 98 -7.25 -22.61 -3.41
C TRP A 98 -6.78 -21.16 -3.57
N ILE A 99 -7.71 -20.21 -3.45
CA ILE A 99 -7.41 -18.78 -3.44
C ILE A 99 -8.05 -18.11 -2.22
N SER A 100 -7.46 -17.00 -1.76
CA SER A 100 -8.02 -16.14 -0.72
C SER A 100 -8.80 -14.99 -1.33
N ILE A 101 -10.02 -14.76 -0.83
CA ILE A 101 -10.82 -13.58 -1.16
C ILE A 101 -11.21 -12.85 0.11
N TYR A 102 -11.02 -11.53 0.14
CA TYR A 102 -11.41 -10.64 1.21
C TYR A 102 -12.59 -9.76 0.79
N ASN A 103 -13.58 -9.62 1.67
CA ASN A 103 -14.70 -8.71 1.49
C ASN A 103 -14.51 -7.43 2.33
N PRO A 104 -14.00 -6.32 1.77
CA PRO A 104 -13.89 -5.04 2.48
C PRO A 104 -15.23 -4.31 2.67
N THR A 105 -16.32 -4.79 2.08
CA THR A 105 -17.61 -4.10 2.09
C THR A 105 -18.39 -4.39 3.39
N SER A 106 -19.36 -3.54 3.71
CA SER A 106 -20.30 -3.76 4.81
C SER A 106 -21.44 -4.72 4.47
N LYS A 107 -21.49 -5.25 3.24
CA LYS A 107 -22.56 -6.12 2.74
C LYS A 107 -22.05 -7.55 2.57
N VAL A 108 -22.91 -8.52 2.85
CA VAL A 108 -22.63 -9.92 2.54
C VAL A 108 -22.54 -10.10 1.03
N CYS A 109 -21.53 -10.83 0.56
CA CYS A 109 -21.35 -11.10 -0.86
C CYS A 109 -21.54 -12.59 -1.15
N TYR A 110 -22.47 -12.91 -2.06
CA TYR A 110 -22.74 -14.27 -2.49
C TYR A 110 -22.16 -14.52 -3.88
N LEU A 111 -21.34 -15.57 -4.00
CA LEU A 111 -20.75 -16.06 -5.23
C LEU A 111 -21.43 -17.37 -5.61
N LYS A 112 -22.07 -17.39 -6.79
CA LYS A 112 -22.71 -18.60 -7.34
C LYS A 112 -21.63 -19.62 -7.74
N GLN A 113 -21.98 -20.89 -7.75
CA GLN A 113 -21.14 -21.94 -8.32
C GLN A 113 -20.80 -21.64 -9.79
N ASN A 114 -19.65 -22.12 -10.26
CA ASN A 114 -19.20 -22.08 -11.66
C ASN A 114 -18.93 -20.68 -12.24
N ILE A 115 -19.04 -19.61 -11.42
CA ILE A 115 -18.62 -18.27 -11.84
C ILE A 115 -17.11 -18.24 -12.06
N ILE A 116 -16.67 -17.46 -13.03
CA ILE A 116 -15.24 -17.22 -13.28
C ILE A 116 -14.73 -16.31 -12.16
N VAL A 117 -13.78 -16.76 -11.35
CA VAL A 117 -13.21 -15.95 -10.27
C VAL A 117 -11.85 -15.35 -10.63
N GLY A 118 -11.24 -15.83 -11.70
CA GLY A 118 -9.99 -15.29 -12.22
C GLY A 118 -9.46 -16.07 -13.41
N VAL A 119 -8.24 -15.75 -13.80
CA VAL A 119 -7.48 -16.41 -14.86
C VAL A 119 -6.18 -16.92 -14.25
N ALA A 120 -5.86 -18.18 -14.51
CA ALA A 120 -4.55 -18.75 -14.19
C ALA A 120 -3.69 -18.77 -15.45
N ILE A 121 -2.45 -18.36 -15.31
CA ILE A 121 -1.45 -18.31 -16.38
C ILE A 121 -0.38 -19.32 -16.02
N SER A 122 -0.09 -20.26 -16.92
CA SER A 122 1.11 -21.07 -16.81
C SER A 122 2.30 -20.19 -17.17
N PRO A 123 3.28 -19.96 -16.29
CA PRO A 123 4.56 -19.48 -16.76
C PRO A 123 5.09 -20.53 -17.74
N HIS A 124 5.47 -20.11 -18.95
CA HIS A 124 6.35 -20.94 -19.74
C HIS A 124 7.66 -20.96 -18.97
N ILE A 125 8.11 -22.15 -18.59
CA ILE A 125 9.49 -22.30 -18.13
C ILE A 125 10.31 -22.24 -19.42
N THR A 126 10.57 -21.04 -19.92
CA THR A 126 11.76 -20.84 -20.71
C THR A 126 12.92 -21.00 -19.72
N SER A 127 13.88 -21.84 -20.08
CA SER A 127 15.12 -22.05 -19.34
C SER A 127 15.89 -20.73 -19.30
N ALA A 128 15.48 -19.78 -18.45
CA ALA A 128 16.11 -18.49 -18.34
C ALA A 128 17.51 -18.70 -17.76
N VAL A 129 18.52 -18.66 -18.64
CA VAL A 129 19.92 -18.58 -18.28
C VAL A 129 20.10 -17.30 -17.48
N ILE A 130 20.33 -17.43 -16.17
CA ILE A 130 20.71 -16.30 -15.31
C ILE A 130 22.16 -15.95 -15.65
N THR A 131 22.38 -15.06 -16.61
CA THR A 131 23.72 -14.56 -16.92
C THR A 131 24.13 -13.61 -15.81
N THR A 132 24.77 -14.15 -14.77
CA THR A 132 25.32 -13.34 -13.68
C THR A 132 26.66 -12.78 -14.13
N THR A 133 26.68 -11.58 -14.69
CA THR A 133 27.93 -10.86 -14.95
C THR A 133 28.46 -10.31 -13.63
N GLN A 134 29.35 -11.08 -12.99
CA GLN A 134 30.11 -10.59 -11.84
C GLN A 134 31.14 -9.57 -12.34
N VAL A 135 31.08 -8.35 -11.81
CA VAL A 135 32.17 -7.38 -11.96
C VAL A 135 33.33 -7.89 -11.09
N LYS A 136 34.35 -8.44 -11.75
CA LYS A 136 35.57 -8.99 -11.12
C LYS A 136 36.31 -7.88 -10.37
N ALA A 137 36.10 -7.77 -9.06
CA ALA A 137 37.07 -7.14 -8.18
C ALA A 137 38.26 -8.11 -8.04
N LYS A 138 39.46 -7.64 -8.37
CA LYS A 138 40.71 -8.39 -8.20
C LYS A 138 40.97 -8.63 -6.71
N THR A 139 40.92 -9.89 -6.28
CA THR A 139 41.59 -10.37 -5.07
C THR A 139 42.06 -11.81 -5.27
N ASN A 140 43.26 -12.08 -4.78
CA ASN A 140 44.10 -13.25 -5.07
C ASN A 140 43.50 -14.61 -4.66
N PRO A 141 43.85 -15.72 -5.35
CA PRO A 141 43.39 -17.05 -5.03
C PRO A 141 44.35 -17.75 -4.05
N HIS A 142 43.81 -18.38 -3.01
CA HIS A 142 44.51 -19.46 -2.33
C HIS A 142 43.57 -20.65 -2.02
N LYS A 143 44.00 -21.79 -2.55
CA LYS A 143 43.81 -23.20 -2.12
C LYS A 143 42.43 -23.84 -2.26
N LEU A 144 42.33 -24.62 -3.35
CA LEU A 144 41.56 -25.85 -3.49
C LEU A 144 42.16 -26.95 -2.61
N VAL A 145 41.30 -27.68 -1.88
CA VAL A 145 41.51 -29.09 -1.51
C VAL A 145 40.17 -29.80 -1.74
N ASP A 146 40.20 -30.79 -2.63
CA ASP A 146 39.12 -31.74 -2.88
C ASP A 146 38.95 -32.68 -1.69
N LEU A 147 37.72 -33.13 -1.43
CA LEU A 147 37.44 -34.47 -0.91
C LEU A 147 36.02 -34.91 -1.29
N ASN A 148 35.97 -36.10 -1.88
CA ASN A 148 34.80 -36.76 -2.46
C ASN A 148 33.80 -37.29 -1.41
N ALA A 149 32.53 -37.31 -1.84
CA ALA A 149 31.46 -38.28 -1.60
C ALA A 149 31.48 -39.18 -0.35
N THR A 150 30.41 -39.11 0.45
CA THR A 150 29.76 -40.32 0.99
C THR A 150 28.27 -40.07 1.18
N SER A 151 27.49 -41.02 0.66
CA SER A 151 26.05 -41.18 0.77
C SER A 151 25.59 -41.32 2.23
N ALA A 152 24.50 -40.65 2.62
CA ALA A 152 23.71 -41.03 3.79
C ALA A 152 22.23 -40.70 3.58
N THR A 153 21.44 -41.77 3.67
CA THR A 153 19.99 -41.83 3.72
C THR A 153 19.47 -41.25 5.03
N THR A 154 18.66 -40.19 5.00
CA THR A 154 17.81 -39.79 6.14
C THR A 154 16.52 -39.13 5.66
N SER A 155 15.41 -39.85 5.89
CA SER A 155 14.06 -39.39 6.26
C SER A 155 13.63 -37.98 5.82
N SER A 156 12.72 -37.92 4.85
CA SER A 156 11.97 -36.72 4.50
C SER A 156 11.05 -36.28 5.64
N THR A 157 11.49 -35.29 6.42
CA THR A 157 10.58 -34.42 7.16
C THR A 157 10.01 -33.37 6.21
N ASP A 158 8.68 -33.29 6.24
CA ASP A 158 7.79 -32.41 5.51
C ASP A 158 8.16 -30.92 5.73
N ASP A 159 8.90 -30.34 4.78
CA ASP A 159 9.28 -28.93 4.76
C ASP A 159 8.11 -28.08 4.25
N GLN A 160 7.01 -28.06 5.02
CA GLN A 160 6.01 -27.02 4.90
C GLN A 160 6.48 -25.77 5.64
N PRO A 161 6.57 -24.59 5.00
CA PRO A 161 6.77 -23.34 5.73
C PRO A 161 5.61 -23.16 6.70
N GLN A 162 5.95 -23.12 7.99
CA GLN A 162 4.99 -22.93 9.06
C GLN A 162 4.10 -21.72 8.81
N LYS A 163 2.81 -22.03 8.83
CA LYS A 163 1.65 -21.15 8.87
C LYS A 163 1.86 -20.02 9.89
N VAL A 164 2.26 -18.81 9.45
CA VAL A 164 2.22 -17.62 10.31
C VAL A 164 0.75 -17.19 10.45
N VAL A 165 0.08 -17.82 11.43
CA VAL A 165 -1.21 -17.41 11.96
C VAL A 165 -1.10 -15.95 12.39
N GLY A 166 -2.04 -15.10 11.95
CA GLY A 166 -2.06 -13.69 12.32
C GLY A 166 -1.91 -13.53 13.82
N HIS A 167 -0.90 -12.74 14.24
CA HIS A 167 -0.44 -12.55 15.62
C HIS A 167 -1.57 -12.51 16.67
N ALA A 168 -1.99 -13.69 17.13
CA ALA A 168 -2.74 -13.83 18.36
C ALA A 168 -1.70 -13.59 19.47
N PHE A 169 -1.59 -12.32 19.88
CA PHE A 169 -0.81 -11.97 21.07
C PHE A 169 -1.31 -12.85 22.21
N ASP A 170 -0.38 -13.52 22.90
CA ASP A 170 -0.72 -14.60 23.81
C ASP A 170 -1.65 -14.09 24.91
N VAL A 171 -2.84 -14.70 24.94
CA VAL A 171 -3.93 -14.37 25.86
C VAL A 171 -3.48 -14.62 27.30
N PHE A 172 -2.58 -15.58 27.51
CA PHE A 172 -2.02 -15.89 28.82
C PHE A 172 -1.17 -14.73 29.37
N ILE A 173 -0.33 -14.11 28.53
CA ILE A 173 0.50 -12.96 28.93
C ILE A 173 -0.40 -11.78 29.30
N ILE A 174 -1.47 -11.54 28.54
CA ILE A 174 -2.45 -10.48 28.85
C ILE A 174 -3.16 -10.76 30.17
N SER A 175 -3.63 -11.99 30.41
CA SER A 175 -4.29 -12.36 31.68
C SER A 175 -3.36 -12.15 32.88
N LYS A 176 -2.09 -12.55 32.78
CA LYS A 176 -1.10 -12.32 33.84
C LYS A 176 -0.89 -10.83 34.11
N ALA A 177 -0.76 -10.02 33.05
CA ALA A 177 -0.58 -8.57 33.17
C ALA A 177 -1.82 -7.89 33.78
N GLN A 178 -3.03 -8.34 33.42
CA GLN A 178 -4.28 -7.81 33.95
C GLN A 178 -4.37 -7.98 35.47
N LYS A 179 -4.01 -9.14 36.01
CA LYS A 179 -4.12 -9.42 37.46
C LYS A 179 -3.34 -8.44 38.34
N GLY A 180 -2.25 -7.88 37.83
CA GLY A 180 -1.43 -6.88 38.52
C GLY A 180 -1.91 -5.43 38.35
N ASP A 181 -2.93 -5.17 37.54
CA ASP A 181 -3.40 -3.81 37.25
C ASP A 181 -4.50 -3.35 38.22
N LYS A 182 -4.41 -2.09 38.67
CA LYS A 182 -5.37 -1.50 39.63
C LYS A 182 -6.80 -1.46 39.07
N LEU A 183 -6.96 -1.08 37.80
CA LEU A 183 -8.28 -0.99 37.15
C LEU A 183 -8.92 -2.38 37.03
N TYR A 184 -8.10 -3.39 36.73
CA TYR A 184 -8.58 -4.77 36.72
C TYR A 184 -9.12 -5.20 38.09
N GLN A 185 -8.37 -4.93 39.16
CA GLN A 185 -8.77 -5.30 40.52
C GLN A 185 -10.08 -4.60 40.92
N GLU A 186 -10.19 -3.30 40.66
CA GLU A 186 -11.42 -2.51 40.91
C GLU A 186 -12.63 -3.07 40.15
N LYS A 187 -12.49 -3.33 38.84
CA LYS A 187 -13.60 -3.84 38.03
C LYS A 187 -14.00 -5.27 38.35
N VAL A 188 -13.05 -6.12 38.74
CA VAL A 188 -13.38 -7.46 39.22
C VAL A 188 -14.15 -7.42 40.54
N LEU A 189 -13.81 -6.49 41.45
CA LEU A 189 -14.57 -6.30 42.70
C LEU A 189 -15.99 -5.78 42.42
N GLU A 190 -16.16 -4.80 41.52
CA GLU A 190 -17.47 -4.32 41.10
C GLU A 190 -18.34 -5.45 40.51
N LEU A 191 -17.76 -6.30 39.68
CA LEU A 191 -18.45 -7.44 39.08
C LEU A 191 -18.87 -8.48 40.14
N LYS A 192 -18.02 -8.74 41.13
CA LYS A 192 -18.36 -9.64 42.25
C LYS A 192 -19.47 -9.10 43.14
N ARG A 193 -19.59 -7.76 43.25
CA ARG A 193 -20.66 -7.09 44.01
C ARG A 193 -22.01 -7.06 43.28
N GLY A 194 -22.10 -7.61 42.07
CA GLY A 194 -23.35 -7.71 41.32
C GLY A 194 -23.86 -6.39 40.75
N GLN A 195 -22.96 -5.43 40.49
CA GLN A 195 -23.36 -4.11 40.03
C GLN A 195 -23.87 -4.16 38.57
N THR A 196 -25.13 -3.77 38.36
CA THR A 196 -25.90 -4.05 37.12
C THR A 196 -25.54 -3.15 35.93
N ASN A 197 -24.77 -2.08 36.14
CA ASN A 197 -24.36 -1.11 35.12
C ASN A 197 -22.88 -1.23 34.69
N CYS A 198 -22.25 -2.39 34.87
CA CYS A 198 -20.86 -2.58 34.48
C CYS A 198 -20.74 -2.74 32.95
N SER A 199 -20.01 -1.81 32.31
CA SER A 199 -19.58 -1.94 30.90
C SER A 199 -18.46 -2.97 30.70
N TYR A 200 -18.29 -3.90 31.65
CA TYR A 200 -17.23 -4.89 31.71
C TYR A 200 -17.79 -6.27 31.96
N ILE A 201 -17.09 -7.29 31.50
CA ILE A 201 -17.39 -8.69 31.81
C ILE A 201 -16.09 -9.43 32.07
N LEU A 202 -16.10 -10.33 33.05
CA LEU A 202 -15.00 -11.24 33.32
C LEU A 202 -15.32 -12.58 32.66
N ASN A 203 -14.46 -13.05 31.75
CA ASN A 203 -14.60 -14.36 31.13
C ASN A 203 -13.25 -15.06 31.15
N ASP A 204 -13.20 -16.30 31.67
CA ASP A 204 -11.97 -17.11 31.75
C ASP A 204 -10.78 -16.40 32.43
N GLY A 205 -11.07 -15.58 33.46
CA GLY A 205 -10.05 -14.81 34.16
C GLY A 205 -9.44 -13.66 33.34
N ILE A 206 -10.12 -13.24 32.27
CA ILE A 206 -9.75 -12.08 31.44
C ILE A 206 -10.88 -11.06 31.48
N LEU A 207 -10.53 -9.82 31.76
CA LEU A 207 -11.46 -8.70 31.74
C LEU A 207 -11.67 -8.21 30.30
N TYR A 208 -12.93 -8.09 29.91
CA TYR A 208 -13.36 -7.52 28.64
C TYR A 208 -14.17 -6.25 28.88
N LYS A 209 -14.03 -5.27 27.99
CA LYS A 209 -14.93 -4.12 27.89
C LYS A 209 -16.00 -4.40 26.84
N LEU A 210 -17.26 -4.13 27.21
CA LEU A 210 -18.42 -4.26 26.35
C LEU A 210 -18.66 -2.94 25.62
N PHE A 211 -18.61 -2.98 24.29
CA PHE A 211 -19.03 -1.89 23.43
C PHE A 211 -20.37 -2.22 22.79
N LYS A 212 -21.41 -1.45 23.12
CA LYS A 212 -22.73 -1.57 22.51
C LYS A 212 -22.70 -0.84 21.15
N HIS A 213 -22.92 -1.59 20.08
CA HIS A 213 -23.30 -1.03 18.79
C HIS A 213 -24.82 -1.14 18.64
N ASN A 214 -25.40 -0.43 17.67
CA ASN A 214 -26.86 -0.44 17.44
C ASN A 214 -27.43 -1.86 17.22
N THR A 215 -26.62 -2.80 16.74
CA THR A 215 -27.05 -4.14 16.33
C THR A 215 -26.40 -5.29 17.10
N PHE A 216 -25.28 -5.08 17.81
CA PHE A 216 -24.58 -6.14 18.55
C PHE A 216 -23.68 -5.57 19.65
N ILE A 217 -23.28 -6.43 20.59
CA ILE A 217 -22.32 -6.11 21.65
C ILE A 217 -20.94 -6.68 21.27
N GLN A 218 -19.95 -5.81 21.16
CA GLN A 218 -18.56 -6.20 20.90
C GLN A 218 -17.80 -6.34 22.23
N LYS A 219 -17.16 -7.49 22.43
CA LYS A 219 -16.24 -7.74 23.56
C LYS A 219 -14.82 -7.38 23.16
N LEU A 220 -14.20 -6.44 23.86
CA LEU A 220 -12.80 -6.03 23.64
C LEU A 220 -11.94 -6.42 24.84
N ILE A 221 -10.78 -7.03 24.60
CA ILE A 221 -9.87 -7.44 25.66
C ILE A 221 -9.28 -6.18 26.32
N TYR A 222 -9.46 -6.04 27.63
CA TYR A 222 -8.81 -4.96 28.38
C TYR A 222 -7.29 -5.14 28.34
N THR A 223 -6.54 -4.12 27.96
CA THR A 223 -5.08 -4.18 27.83
C THR A 223 -4.46 -3.18 28.80
N PRO A 224 -3.77 -3.65 29.86
CA PRO A 224 -3.04 -2.79 30.78
C PRO A 224 -1.94 -1.98 30.08
N SER A 225 -1.57 -0.84 30.68
CA SER A 225 -0.50 0.02 30.15
C SER A 225 0.86 -0.68 30.09
N THR A 226 1.09 -1.69 30.93
CA THR A 226 2.35 -2.44 31.01
C THR A 226 2.64 -3.29 29.77
N ILE A 227 1.63 -3.96 29.21
CA ILE A 227 1.77 -4.84 28.04
C ILE A 227 1.52 -4.10 26.71
N LEU A 228 0.90 -2.93 26.77
CA LEU A 228 0.54 -2.15 25.60
C LEU A 228 1.74 -1.80 24.69
N PRO A 229 2.94 -1.44 25.18
CA PRO A 229 4.10 -1.20 24.32
C PRO A 229 4.54 -2.44 23.53
N GLU A 230 4.46 -3.62 24.13
CA GLU A 230 4.84 -4.88 23.49
C GLU A 230 3.82 -5.28 22.42
N LEU A 231 2.54 -5.14 22.75
CA LEU A 231 1.44 -5.30 21.79
C LEU A 231 1.59 -4.33 20.61
N LEU A 232 1.89 -3.06 20.89
CA LEU A 232 2.10 -2.06 19.85
C LEU A 232 3.32 -2.37 19.00
N LYS A 233 4.43 -2.83 19.60
CA LYS A 233 5.62 -3.26 18.87
C LYS A 233 5.29 -4.36 17.88
N ALA A 234 4.56 -5.40 18.30
CA ALA A 234 4.18 -6.51 17.44
C ALA A 234 3.29 -6.06 16.26
N TYR A 235 2.37 -5.13 16.47
CA TYR A 235 1.46 -4.66 15.42
C TYR A 235 2.03 -3.51 14.56
N HIS A 236 3.01 -2.76 15.07
CA HIS A 236 3.65 -1.63 14.41
C HIS A 236 4.86 -2.05 13.57
N VAL A 237 5.67 -3.01 14.06
CA VAL A 237 6.97 -3.41 13.47
C VAL A 237 6.85 -4.61 12.52
N VAL A 238 5.62 -5.07 12.19
CA VAL A 238 5.42 -6.26 11.34
C VAL A 238 6.29 -6.18 10.07
N SER A 239 7.25 -7.12 9.99
CA SER A 239 8.36 -7.16 9.02
C SER A 239 7.92 -7.11 7.55
N TRP A 240 6.66 -7.39 7.28
CA TRP A 240 6.09 -7.51 5.93
C TRP A 240 5.41 -6.23 5.42
N THR A 241 5.02 -5.30 6.31
CA THR A 241 4.22 -4.12 5.92
C THR A 241 4.89 -2.76 6.15
N GLY A 242 6.10 -2.75 6.73
CA GLY A 242 6.77 -1.53 7.17
C GLY A 242 6.07 -0.86 8.37
N HIS A 243 6.72 0.15 8.97
CA HIS A 243 6.23 0.88 10.13
C HIS A 243 4.84 1.48 9.86
N SER A 244 3.81 0.84 10.44
CA SER A 244 2.42 1.27 10.23
C SER A 244 2.16 2.58 10.98
N GLY A 245 1.72 3.61 10.26
CA GLY A 245 1.35 4.89 10.87
C GLY A 245 0.12 4.79 11.78
N PHE A 246 -0.08 5.80 12.65
CA PHE A 246 -1.12 5.86 13.67
C PHE A 246 -2.47 5.27 13.26
N ARG A 247 -3.03 5.75 12.15
CA ARG A 247 -4.34 5.32 11.68
C ARG A 247 -4.37 3.81 11.45
N ARG A 248 -3.40 3.25 10.73
CA ARG A 248 -3.36 1.81 10.43
C ARG A 248 -3.24 0.96 11.70
N THR A 249 -2.36 1.35 12.62
CA THR A 249 -2.18 0.63 13.89
C THR A 249 -3.44 0.68 14.76
N TYR A 250 -4.06 1.85 14.90
CA TYR A 250 -5.30 2.02 15.65
C TYR A 250 -6.45 1.18 15.07
N PHE A 251 -6.66 1.20 13.75
CA PHE A 251 -7.74 0.41 13.12
C PHE A 251 -7.54 -1.10 13.25
N LYS A 252 -6.30 -1.60 13.32
CA LYS A 252 -6.01 -3.02 13.57
C LYS A 252 -6.36 -3.43 15.02
N LEU A 253 -6.06 -2.57 15.99
CA LEU A 253 -6.20 -2.91 17.42
C LEU A 253 -7.61 -2.67 17.96
N LYS A 254 -8.29 -1.60 17.52
CA LYS A 254 -9.56 -1.11 18.12
C LYS A 254 -10.71 -2.13 18.13
N HIS A 255 -10.64 -3.17 17.29
CA HIS A 255 -11.69 -4.19 17.18
C HIS A 255 -11.46 -5.39 18.10
N LYS A 256 -10.28 -5.51 18.71
CA LYS A 256 -9.90 -6.65 19.55
C LYS A 256 -9.47 -6.23 20.95
N TYR A 257 -8.80 -5.09 21.09
CA TYR A 257 -8.22 -4.61 22.33
C TYR A 257 -8.82 -3.26 22.72
N TRP A 258 -8.87 -3.00 24.02
CA TRP A 258 -9.25 -1.71 24.58
C TRP A 258 -8.34 -1.35 25.77
N CYS A 259 -7.94 -0.09 25.85
CA CYS A 259 -7.29 0.50 27.03
C CYS A 259 -7.81 1.94 27.25
N PRO A 260 -7.67 2.49 28.46
CA PRO A 260 -7.85 3.92 28.70
C PRO A 260 -7.01 4.73 27.71
N ASP A 261 -7.61 5.79 27.16
CA ASP A 261 -6.95 6.73 26.25
C ASP A 261 -6.21 6.11 25.05
N MET A 262 -6.70 4.97 24.56
CA MET A 262 -6.09 4.19 23.48
C MET A 262 -5.62 5.01 22.28
N LYS A 263 -6.37 6.03 21.86
CA LYS A 263 -5.96 6.91 20.75
C LYS A 263 -4.71 7.72 21.08
N THR A 264 -4.64 8.34 22.25
CA THR A 264 -3.50 9.19 22.62
C THR A 264 -2.27 8.32 22.87
N THR A 265 -2.41 7.20 23.59
CA THR A 265 -1.29 6.29 23.88
C THR A 265 -0.67 5.72 22.61
N ILE A 266 -1.50 5.28 21.65
CA ILE A 266 -1.00 4.77 20.36
C ILE A 266 -0.34 5.88 19.55
N LYS A 267 -0.89 7.11 19.59
CA LYS A 267 -0.29 8.26 18.90
C LYS A 267 1.08 8.59 19.47
N SER A 268 1.20 8.68 20.79
CA SER A 268 2.47 8.96 21.50
C SER A 268 3.52 7.88 21.22
N TYR A 269 3.15 6.59 21.30
CA TYR A 269 4.06 5.48 21.01
C TYR A 269 4.59 5.53 19.56
N ILE A 270 3.74 5.86 18.60
CA ILE A 270 4.16 5.94 17.19
C ILE A 270 4.99 7.20 16.92
N GLN A 271 4.78 8.27 17.69
CA GLN A 271 5.60 9.48 17.63
C GLN A 271 6.99 9.29 18.23
N SER A 272 7.13 8.44 19.26
CA SER A 272 8.44 8.11 19.86
C SER A 272 9.25 7.08 19.06
N CYS A 273 8.71 6.52 17.98
CA CYS A 273 9.43 5.59 17.13
C CYS A 273 10.48 6.32 16.27
N SER A 274 11.75 6.23 16.68
CA SER A 274 12.92 6.82 16.00
C SER A 274 13.00 6.51 14.51
N LYS A 275 12.77 5.25 14.13
CA LYS A 275 12.76 4.82 12.72
C LYS A 275 11.79 5.62 11.85
N ARG A 276 10.68 6.12 12.41
CA ARG A 276 9.74 6.95 11.65
C ARG A 276 10.23 8.37 11.46
N GLN A 277 11.04 8.91 12.36
CA GLN A 277 11.63 10.24 12.22
C GLN A 277 12.67 10.24 11.08
N ASP A 278 13.42 9.14 10.93
CA ASP A 278 14.40 8.98 9.84
C ASP A 278 13.73 8.89 8.44
N PHE A 279 12.57 8.21 8.33
CA PHE A 279 11.82 8.07 7.06
C PHE A 279 10.83 9.21 6.79
N ASN A 280 10.59 10.07 7.78
CA ASN A 280 9.67 11.20 7.68
C ASN A 280 10.47 12.49 7.81
N VAL A 281 11.57 12.59 7.07
CA VAL A 281 12.19 13.87 6.71
C VAL A 281 11.06 14.76 6.20
N SER A 282 10.98 15.95 6.78
CA SER A 282 9.88 16.86 6.53
C SER A 282 9.57 16.98 5.04
N ARG A 283 8.31 16.76 4.66
CA ARG A 283 7.75 17.29 3.41
C ARG A 283 7.46 18.79 3.55
N HIS A 284 8.27 19.52 4.34
CA HIS A 284 8.59 20.88 3.98
C HIS A 284 9.20 20.76 2.59
N GLN A 285 8.32 21.00 1.62
CA GLN A 285 8.64 21.64 0.37
C GLN A 285 10.05 22.18 0.45
N THR A 286 11.02 21.40 -0.04
CA THR A 286 12.31 21.96 -0.42
C THR A 286 11.94 23.21 -1.17
N ASP A 287 12.44 24.34 -0.72
CA ASP A 287 12.29 25.64 -1.34
C ASP A 287 12.82 25.56 -2.77
N LEU A 288 12.03 24.96 -3.65
CA LEU A 288 12.10 25.10 -5.08
C LEU A 288 11.62 26.52 -5.32
N ILE A 289 12.58 27.45 -5.19
CA ILE A 289 12.58 28.81 -5.73
C ILE A 289 11.16 29.32 -5.93
N SER A 290 10.48 29.65 -4.82
CA SER A 290 9.26 30.42 -4.85
C SER A 290 9.62 31.89 -5.05
N GLU A 291 10.17 32.23 -6.22
CA GLU A 291 10.12 33.62 -6.65
C GLU A 291 8.67 33.90 -7.09
N LYS A 292 7.87 34.47 -6.18
CA LYS A 292 6.69 35.21 -6.58
C LYS A 292 7.14 36.25 -7.62
N PRO A 293 6.40 36.47 -8.71
CA PRO A 293 6.80 37.45 -9.72
C PRO A 293 7.01 38.81 -9.03
N LYS A 294 8.21 39.37 -9.18
CA LYS A 294 8.51 40.70 -8.64
C LYS A 294 7.58 41.71 -9.33
N ALA A 295 7.09 42.68 -8.57
CA ALA A 295 6.23 43.74 -9.12
C ALA A 295 7.01 44.69 -10.06
N ILE A 296 8.34 44.70 -9.93
CA ILE A 296 9.26 45.54 -10.67
C ILE A 296 10.45 44.67 -11.07
N TYR A 297 10.84 44.73 -12.35
CA TYR A 297 12.00 44.05 -12.88
C TYR A 297 12.99 45.09 -13.38
N THR A 298 14.26 44.95 -12.98
CA THR A 298 15.38 45.74 -13.47
C THR A 298 16.19 44.89 -14.43
N PHE A 299 16.49 45.42 -15.62
CA PHE A 299 17.23 44.73 -16.67
C PHE A 299 18.53 45.48 -16.95
N ASP A 300 19.64 44.75 -17.08
CA ASP A 300 20.98 45.34 -17.26
C ASP A 300 21.22 45.84 -18.69
N LYS A 301 20.45 45.38 -19.69
CA LYS A 301 20.60 45.74 -21.11
C LYS A 301 19.26 45.93 -21.81
N SER A 302 19.24 46.79 -22.82
CA SER A 302 18.02 47.24 -23.51
C SER A 302 17.33 46.20 -24.43
N ASN A 303 17.63 44.90 -24.32
CA ASN A 303 16.99 43.84 -25.11
C ASN A 303 16.90 42.47 -24.41
N ASP A 304 17.16 42.39 -23.10
CA ASP A 304 17.23 41.11 -22.39
C ASP A 304 15.86 40.60 -21.85
N TYR A 305 14.79 41.34 -22.16
CA TYR A 305 13.45 41.08 -21.63
C TYR A 305 12.84 39.80 -22.20
N PHE A 306 13.03 39.56 -23.50
CA PHE A 306 12.33 38.51 -24.22
C PHE A 306 12.82 37.11 -23.83
N PRO A 307 14.13 36.81 -23.78
CA PRO A 307 14.62 35.49 -23.38
C PRO A 307 14.24 35.15 -21.92
N TYR A 308 14.34 36.13 -21.02
CA TYR A 308 14.01 35.94 -19.60
C TYR A 308 12.51 35.73 -19.37
N PHE A 309 11.67 36.51 -20.05
CA PHE A 309 10.21 36.34 -20.01
C PHE A 309 9.78 34.97 -20.56
N THR A 310 10.37 34.56 -21.69
CA THR A 310 10.09 33.25 -22.32
C THR A 310 10.49 32.10 -21.40
N ARG A 311 11.65 32.22 -20.72
CA ARG A 311 12.11 31.23 -19.74
C ARG A 311 11.18 31.14 -18.53
N THR A 312 10.72 32.28 -18.02
CA THR A 312 9.82 32.34 -16.86
C THR A 312 8.45 31.74 -17.18
N LEU A 313 7.88 32.05 -18.35
CA LEU A 313 6.63 31.46 -18.83
C LEU A 313 6.77 29.95 -19.06
N SER A 314 7.87 29.50 -19.66
CA SER A 314 8.13 28.08 -19.91
C SER A 314 8.21 27.27 -18.61
N ASN A 315 8.90 27.80 -17.60
CA ASN A 315 8.97 27.19 -16.27
C ASN A 315 7.59 27.14 -15.60
N TRP A 316 6.79 28.21 -15.70
CA TRP A 316 5.45 28.24 -15.12
C TRP A 316 4.49 27.25 -15.79
N TYR A 317 4.61 27.09 -17.10
CA TYR A 317 3.84 26.13 -17.88
C TYR A 317 4.17 24.68 -17.50
N GLN A 318 5.46 24.33 -17.43
CA GLN A 318 5.91 22.99 -17.02
C GLN A 318 5.46 22.65 -15.59
N ASN A 319 5.57 23.59 -14.66
CA ASN A 319 5.10 23.41 -13.29
C ASN A 319 3.58 23.24 -13.22
N SER A 320 2.83 23.98 -14.04
CA SER A 320 1.37 23.86 -14.12
C SER A 320 0.93 22.50 -14.67
N GLN A 321 1.58 22.01 -15.74
CA GLN A 321 1.33 20.66 -16.27
C GLN A 321 1.62 19.58 -15.22
N THR A 322 2.77 19.66 -14.56
CA THR A 322 3.17 18.69 -13.52
C THR A 322 2.17 18.68 -12.36
N ASN A 323 1.68 19.84 -11.93
CA ASN A 323 0.66 19.95 -10.88
C ASN A 323 -0.69 19.39 -11.34
N ILE A 324 -1.07 19.57 -12.60
CA ILE A 324 -2.28 18.98 -13.19
C ILE A 324 -2.15 17.45 -13.18
N ASP A 325 -1.03 16.90 -13.64
CA ASP A 325 -0.78 15.45 -13.69
C ASP A 325 -0.76 14.81 -12.29
N GLN A 326 -0.13 15.49 -11.32
CA GLN A 326 -0.16 15.06 -9.92
C GLN A 326 -1.58 15.08 -9.33
N ARG A 327 -2.40 16.07 -9.70
CA ARG A 327 -3.81 16.12 -9.27
C ARG A 327 -4.68 15.07 -9.96
N GLN A 328 -4.43 14.79 -11.24
CA GLN A 328 -5.11 13.73 -12.00
C GLN A 328 -4.79 12.34 -11.44
N THR A 329 -3.54 12.11 -11.03
CA THR A 329 -3.11 10.83 -10.41
C THR A 329 -3.67 10.65 -9.00
N TYR A 330 -3.84 11.75 -8.24
CA TYR A 330 -4.38 11.70 -6.88
C TYR A 330 -5.92 11.59 -6.81
N ASN A 331 -6.66 12.31 -7.68
CA ASN A 331 -8.12 12.33 -7.68
C ASN A 331 -8.70 11.58 -8.89
N ARG A 332 -9.11 10.33 -8.71
CA ARG A 332 -9.70 9.43 -9.74
C ARG A 332 -11.10 9.85 -10.27
N ILE A 333 -11.49 11.12 -10.17
CA ILE A 333 -12.88 11.58 -10.48
C ILE A 333 -12.93 12.56 -11.67
N PHE A 334 -11.82 12.93 -12.30
CA PHE A 334 -11.86 13.81 -13.47
C PHE A 334 -11.82 13.06 -14.81
N ASP A 335 -12.65 13.53 -15.73
CA ASP A 335 -12.97 12.96 -17.04
C ASP A 335 -11.71 12.78 -17.90
N ARG A 336 -11.46 11.55 -18.36
CA ARG A 336 -10.30 11.17 -19.19
C ARG A 336 -10.39 11.69 -20.63
N ASN A 337 -11.57 12.19 -21.02
CA ASN A 337 -11.82 12.69 -22.38
C ASN A 337 -11.54 14.19 -22.54
N ARG A 338 -10.97 14.85 -21.52
CA ARG A 338 -10.58 16.27 -21.64
C ARG A 338 -9.36 16.39 -22.55
N VAL A 339 -9.56 16.95 -23.74
CA VAL A 339 -8.49 17.31 -24.67
C VAL A 339 -7.48 18.21 -23.94
N ASN A 340 -6.18 17.90 -24.07
CA ASN A 340 -5.11 18.72 -23.51
C ASN A 340 -5.29 20.17 -23.97
N MET A 341 -5.50 21.07 -23.02
CA MET A 341 -5.71 22.48 -23.28
C MET A 341 -4.36 23.10 -23.63
N TYR A 342 -4.08 23.25 -24.93
CA TYR A 342 -2.94 24.02 -25.41
C TYR A 342 -3.25 25.50 -25.21
N CYS A 343 -2.58 26.13 -24.23
CA CYS A 343 -2.60 27.58 -24.10
C CYS A 343 -1.51 28.16 -25.00
N ASN A 344 -1.90 28.88 -26.04
CA ASN A 344 -0.96 29.67 -26.85
C ASN A 344 -0.75 31.03 -26.20
N VAL A 345 0.49 31.54 -26.24
CA VAL A 345 0.80 32.89 -25.75
C VAL A 345 -0.01 33.91 -26.57
N GLY A 346 -0.96 34.59 -25.91
CA GLY A 346 -1.91 35.52 -26.53
C GLY A 346 -3.39 35.22 -26.28
N THR A 347 -3.74 34.03 -25.77
CA THR A 347 -5.13 33.71 -25.41
C THR A 347 -5.47 34.17 -23.99
N GLN A 348 -6.55 34.96 -23.84
CA GLN A 348 -7.00 35.49 -22.55
C GLN A 348 -7.37 34.37 -21.56
N GLU A 349 -6.80 34.40 -20.36
CA GLU A 349 -6.97 33.35 -19.34
C GLU A 349 -8.27 33.47 -18.52
N LEU A 350 -8.83 32.33 -18.12
CA LEU A 350 -10.06 32.19 -17.33
C LEU A 350 -9.76 32.09 -15.82
N LYS A 351 -10.52 32.81 -14.99
CA LYS A 351 -10.54 32.62 -13.51
C LYS A 351 -11.80 31.86 -13.05
N ARG A 352 -11.62 31.02 -12.03
CA ARG A 352 -12.71 30.34 -11.31
C ARG A 352 -13.26 31.26 -10.22
N LEU A 353 -14.54 31.60 -10.29
CA LEU A 353 -15.28 32.05 -9.11
C LEU A 353 -15.95 30.86 -8.46
N SER A 354 -15.71 30.70 -7.16
CA SER A 354 -16.49 29.85 -6.30
C SER A 354 -17.88 30.47 -6.17
N HIS A 355 -18.86 29.85 -6.83
CA HIS A 355 -20.26 29.67 -6.39
C HIS A 355 -21.22 29.75 -7.59
N SER A 356 -21.42 28.63 -8.27
CA SER A 356 -22.74 28.11 -8.68
C SER A 356 -22.54 26.93 -9.62
N SER A 357 -23.41 25.93 -9.46
CA SER A 357 -23.43 24.68 -10.19
C SER A 357 -24.30 24.81 -11.43
N SER A 358 -23.75 25.24 -12.56
CA SER A 358 -24.27 24.90 -13.89
C SER A 358 -23.41 25.52 -14.98
N LYS A 359 -22.78 24.66 -15.78
CA LYS A 359 -22.13 24.83 -17.10
C LYS A 359 -21.35 26.15 -17.38
N PRO A 360 -20.07 26.08 -17.77
CA PRO A 360 -19.29 27.27 -18.11
C PRO A 360 -19.73 27.87 -19.47
N SER A 361 -20.03 29.17 -19.47
CA SER A 361 -20.18 30.01 -20.67
C SER A 361 -18.91 30.88 -20.85
N PRO A 362 -18.50 31.23 -22.09
CA PRO A 362 -17.30 32.01 -22.34
C PRO A 362 -17.50 33.51 -22.07
N ILE A 363 -16.58 34.14 -21.33
CA ILE A 363 -16.48 35.61 -21.13
C ILE A 363 -15.00 36.03 -21.18
N TYR A 364 -14.71 37.14 -21.86
CA TYR A 364 -13.38 37.73 -22.08
C TYR A 364 -13.02 38.82 -21.04
N SER A 365 -11.73 39.05 -20.76
CA SER A 365 -11.28 40.03 -19.75
C SER A 365 -11.22 41.46 -20.31
N ARG A 366 -11.54 42.45 -19.45
CA ARG A 366 -11.35 43.87 -19.74
C ARG A 366 -9.85 44.22 -19.60
N SER A 367 -9.27 44.65 -20.72
CA SER A 367 -8.00 45.40 -20.94
C SER A 367 -6.75 45.07 -20.12
N MET A 368 -5.63 44.83 -20.83
CA MET A 368 -4.27 44.77 -20.26
C MET A 368 -3.93 46.05 -19.50
N ARG A 369 -3.37 45.93 -18.28
CA ARG A 369 -2.66 47.03 -17.63
C ARG A 369 -1.19 46.99 -18.04
N ILE A 370 -0.73 48.07 -18.65
CA ILE A 370 0.67 48.26 -19.07
C ILE A 370 1.54 48.33 -17.81
N ILE A 371 2.58 47.50 -17.76
CA ILE A 371 3.62 47.54 -16.73
C ILE A 371 4.51 48.75 -17.05
N LYS A 372 4.59 49.73 -16.14
CA LYS A 372 5.48 50.89 -16.33
C LYS A 372 6.95 50.44 -16.27
N GLN A 373 7.69 50.73 -17.33
CA GLN A 373 9.13 50.56 -17.43
C GLN A 373 9.82 51.83 -16.93
N GLN A 374 10.77 51.70 -16.01
CA GLN A 374 11.69 52.79 -15.66
C GLN A 374 13.10 52.34 -16.02
N PHE A 375 13.81 53.20 -16.75
CA PHE A 375 15.24 53.05 -17.00
C PHE A 375 15.99 53.92 -15.99
N PRO A 376 17.19 53.51 -15.54
CA PRO A 376 18.07 54.42 -14.83
C PRO A 376 18.44 55.56 -15.78
N THR A 377 18.16 56.80 -15.36
CA THR A 377 18.69 58.00 -16.00
C THR A 377 20.21 57.98 -15.88
N GLN A 378 20.90 58.17 -17.01
CA GLN A 378 22.36 58.29 -17.07
C GLN A 378 22.87 59.49 -16.30
#